data_AF-A0A2K3KK62-F1
#
_entry.id   AF-A0A2K3KK62-F1
#
_cell.length_a   1.000
_cell.length_b   1.000
_cell.length_c   1.000
_cell.angle_alpha   90.00
_cell.angle_beta   90.00
_cell.angle_gamma   90.00
#
_symmetry.space_group_name_H-M   'P 1'
#
loop_
_entity.id
_entity.type
_entity.pdbx_description
1 polymer ?
#
loop_
_entity_poly.entity_id
_entity_poly.type
_entity_poly.pdbx_seq_one_letter_code
_entity_poly.pdbx_strand_id
1 'polypeptide(L)' 'MVSTCIPTLVTRADNDFLCKIPSTSEVKEAVFGMNVDGAPGPDGFGGHFFQHFWDVVAIDVVQEAQ' A
#
# COMPACT_ATOMS: atom_id res chain seq x y z
N MET A 1 -12.02 -5.82 -34.87
CA MET A 1 -10.73 -6.46 -35.23
C MET A 1 -9.54 -5.93 -34.41
N VAL A 2 -9.74 -5.18 -33.31
CA VAL A 2 -8.64 -4.64 -32.47
C VAL A 2 -8.25 -5.55 -31.29
N SER A 3 -9.13 -6.47 -30.89
CA SER A 3 -8.91 -7.33 -29.71
C SER A 3 -7.79 -8.38 -29.89
N THR A 4 -7.35 -8.65 -31.12
CA THR A 4 -6.35 -9.69 -31.40
C THR A 4 -4.91 -9.16 -31.37
N CYS A 5 -4.72 -7.84 -31.18
CA CYS A 5 -3.40 -7.21 -31.21
C CYS A 5 -2.84 -6.88 -29.81
N ILE A 6 -3.60 -7.13 -28.74
CA ILE A 6 -3.15 -6.86 -27.36
C ILE A 6 -2.80 -8.19 -26.70
N PRO A 7 -1.50 -8.46 -26.44
CA PRO A 7 -1.10 -9.67 -25.73
C PRO A 7 -1.59 -9.64 -24.28
N THR A 8 -2.05 -10.79 -23.76
CA THR A 8 -2.37 -10.95 -22.35
C THR A 8 -1.08 -11.08 -21.55
N LEU A 9 -0.70 -10.00 -20.85
CA LEU A 9 0.53 -9.95 -20.05
C LEU A 9 0.29 -10.19 -18.56
N VAL A 10 -0.95 -10.04 -18.10
CA VAL A 10 -1.34 -10.22 -16.71
C VAL A 10 -2.09 -11.53 -16.60
N THR A 11 -1.54 -12.48 -15.86
CA THR A 11 -2.19 -13.75 -15.60
C THR A 11 -3.29 -13.56 -14.55
N ARG A 12 -4.19 -14.54 -14.47
CA ARG A 12 -5.16 -14.57 -13.38
C ARG A 12 -4.47 -14.60 -12.00
N ALA A 13 -3.36 -15.31 -11.88
CA ALA A 13 -2.59 -15.38 -10.63
C ALA A 13 -2.01 -14.01 -10.23
N ASP A 14 -1.57 -13.21 -11.19
CA ASP A 14 -1.08 -11.84 -10.94
C ASP A 14 -2.20 -10.95 -10.40
N ASN A 15 -3.38 -10.99 -11.05
CA ASN A 15 -4.56 -10.28 -10.55
C ASN A 15 -4.97 -10.76 -9.16
N ASP A 16 -5.04 -12.08 -8.97
CA ASP A 16 -5.39 -12.69 -7.70
C ASP A 16 -4.38 -12.33 -6.61
N PHE A 17 -3.12 -12.06 -6.93
CA PHE A 17 -2.08 -11.59 -6.00
C PHE A 17 -2.18 -10.08 -5.71
N LEU A 18 -2.33 -9.26 -6.74
CA LEU A 18 -2.41 -7.79 -6.61
C LEU A 18 -3.72 -7.32 -5.94
N CYS A 19 -4.78 -8.12 -6.04
CA CYS A 19 -6.07 -7.83 -5.41
C CYS A 19 -6.23 -8.47 -4.02
N LYS A 20 -5.19 -9.09 -3.45
CA LYS A 20 -5.28 -9.63 -2.08
C LYS A 20 -5.35 -8.51 -1.05
N ILE A 21 -6.07 -8.79 0.01
CA ILE A 21 -6.02 -8.00 1.24
C ILE A 21 -4.58 -8.07 1.77
N PRO A 22 -3.93 -6.91 2.03
CA PRO A 22 -2.57 -6.90 2.53
C PRO A 22 -2.51 -7.42 3.97
N SER A 23 -1.42 -8.09 4.29
CA SER A 23 -1.10 -8.50 5.65
C SER A 23 -0.62 -7.31 6.49
N THR A 24 -0.79 -7.41 7.82
CA THR A 24 -0.25 -6.42 8.77
C THR A 24 1.25 -6.16 8.56
N SER A 25 2.02 -7.20 8.21
CA SER A 25 3.45 -7.08 7.93
C SER A 25 3.71 -6.25 6.66
N GLU A 26 2.99 -6.52 5.57
CA GLU A 26 3.11 -5.74 4.32
C GLU A 26 2.76 -4.27 4.55
N VAL A 27 1.69 -3.99 5.31
CA VAL A 27 1.32 -2.61 5.67
C VAL A 27 2.46 -1.94 6.45
N LYS A 28 3.04 -2.62 7.44
CA LYS A 28 4.16 -2.08 8.22
C LYS A 28 5.38 -1.82 7.36
N GLU A 29 5.76 -2.77 6.51
CA GLU A 29 6.90 -2.63 5.60
C GLU A 29 6.70 -1.45 4.64
N ALA A 30 5.50 -1.26 4.11
CA ALA A 30 5.17 -0.11 3.27
C ALA A 30 5.31 1.21 4.04
N VAL A 31 4.80 1.29 5.27
CA VAL A 31 4.89 2.49 6.12
C VAL A 31 6.33 2.85 6.47
N PHE A 32 7.15 1.85 6.81
CA PHE A 32 8.56 2.04 7.13
C PHE A 32 9.44 2.24 5.88
N GLY A 33 8.94 1.89 4.71
CA GLY A 33 9.55 2.19 3.41
C GLY A 33 9.23 3.58 2.87
N MET A 34 8.32 4.34 3.49
CA MET A 34 7.99 5.70 3.06
C MET A 34 9.18 6.66 3.24
N ASN A 35 9.32 7.62 2.31
CA ASN A 35 10.24 8.74 2.48
C ASN A 35 9.72 9.66 3.59
N VAL A 36 10.42 9.70 4.72
CA VAL A 36 10.02 10.48 5.90
C VAL A 36 10.10 11.99 5.66
N ASP A 37 11.01 12.43 4.79
CA ASP A 37 11.17 13.84 4.40
C ASP A 37 10.22 14.24 3.25
N GLY A 38 9.33 13.32 2.83
CA GLY A 38 8.32 13.59 1.82
C GLY A 38 7.33 14.67 2.26
N ALA A 39 6.77 15.39 1.27
CA ALA A 39 5.71 16.35 1.55
C ALA A 39 4.51 15.62 2.20
N PRO A 40 3.88 16.21 3.24
CA PRO A 40 2.72 15.62 3.89
C PRO A 40 1.54 15.55 2.93
N GLY A 41 0.62 14.62 3.20
CA GLY A 41 -0.64 14.52 2.48
C GLY A 41 -1.58 15.71 2.78
N PRO A 42 -2.78 15.73 2.18
CA PRO A 42 -3.83 16.70 2.49
C PRO A 42 -4.25 16.71 3.97
N ASP A 43 -3.96 15.62 4.69
CA ASP A 43 -4.17 15.46 6.13
C ASP A 43 -3.11 16.17 7.00
N GLY A 44 -2.01 16.63 6.40
CA GLY A 44 -0.91 17.28 7.08
C GLY A 44 0.08 16.33 7.76
N PHE A 45 -0.08 15.01 7.63
CA PHE A 45 0.83 14.02 8.24
C PHE A 45 1.84 13.50 7.22
N GLY A 46 3.12 13.54 7.59
CA GLY A 46 4.23 12.98 6.80
C GLY A 46 4.66 11.61 7.30
N GLY A 47 5.61 10.97 6.61
CA GLY A 47 6.10 9.62 6.96
C GLY A 47 6.64 9.52 8.39
N HIS A 48 7.22 10.60 8.92
CA HIS A 48 7.66 10.68 10.33
C HIS A 48 6.55 10.36 11.33
N PHE A 49 5.31 10.82 11.09
CA PHE A 49 4.20 10.59 12.00
C PHE A 49 3.88 9.10 12.11
N PHE A 50 3.67 8.44 10.97
CA PHE A 50 3.27 7.04 10.91
C PHE A 50 4.36 6.10 11.44
N GLN A 51 5.63 6.41 11.20
CA GLN A 51 6.74 5.61 11.72
C GLN A 51 6.97 5.83 13.21
N HIS A 52 6.92 7.08 13.69
CA HIS A 52 7.18 7.39 15.10
C HIS A 52 6.05 6.95 16.04
N PHE A 53 4.80 7.11 15.62
CA PHE A 53 3.63 6.76 16.42
C PHE A 53 3.04 5.40 16.04
N TRP A 54 3.79 4.54 15.34
CA TRP A 54 3.31 3.25 14.85
C TRP A 54 2.60 2.43 15.92
N ASP A 55 3.16 2.33 17.12
CA ASP A 55 2.57 1.53 18.22
C ASP A 55 1.19 2.04 18.69
N VAL A 56 0.83 3.28 18.33
CA VAL A 56 -0.47 3.89 18.61
C VAL A 56 -1.41 3.73 17.40
N VAL A 57 -0.93 4.04 16.19
CA VAL A 57 -1.77 4.14 14.99
C VAL A 57 -1.86 2.85 14.17
N ALA A 58 -1.02 1.84 14.45
CA ALA A 58 -0.93 0.63 13.63
C ALA A 58 -2.25 -0.10 13.45
N ILE A 59 -3.09 -0.15 14.49
CA ILE A 59 -4.38 -0.85 14.43
C ILE A 59 -5.29 -0.17 13.41
N ASP A 60 -5.44 1.16 13.51
CA ASP A 60 -6.30 1.92 12.61
C ASP A 60 -5.77 1.87 11.17
N VAL A 61 -4.46 2.06 10.99
CA VAL A 61 -3.81 2.00 9.66
C VAL A 61 -3.98 0.63 9.00
N VAL A 62 -3.86 -0.45 9.76
CA VAL A 62 -4.04 -1.82 9.23
C VAL A 62 -5.51 -2.08 8.92
N GLN A 63 -6.45 -1.59 9.72
CA GLN A 63 -7.88 -1.75 9.45
C GLN A 63 -8.31 -1.01 8.18
N GLU A 64 -7.79 0.19 7.94
CA GLU A 64 -8.11 0.97 6.73
C GLU A 64 -7.47 0.40 5.46
N ALA A 65 -6.39 -0.37 5.59
CA ALA A 65 -5.70 -0.98 4.46
C ALA A 65 -6.32 -2.32 4.02
N GLN A 66 -7.27 -2.87 4.79
CA GLN A 66 -7.81 -4.23 4.62
C GLN A 66 -9.22 -4.29 4.04
#